data_AF-A0A563VZ65-F1
#
_entry.id   AF-A0A563VZ65-F1
#
_cell.length_a   1.000
_cell.length_b   1.000
_cell.length_c   1.000
_cell.angle_alpha   90.00
_cell.angle_beta   90.00
_cell.angle_gamma   90.00
#
_symmetry.space_group_name_H-M   'P 1'
#
loop_
_entity.id
_entity.type
_entity.pdbx_description
1 polymer ?
#
loop_
_entity_poly.entity_id
_entity_poly.type
_entity_poly.pdbx_seq_one_letter_code
_entity_poly.pdbx_strand_id
1 'polypeptide(L)'
;MTNINVSVLNGRNGFLIQGVSPDGRLGDAVSSAGDINGDGLADILVGARDVDITGSNNEGQVSIIFGSNEDFASRVAVSDLDESSGFNINGISDQQRLGDAVSNAGDINGDGTDDLIIGADGTANNRGSSYVVFGNPSIGSGVDLNALDGTNGFIVNGISEGDRLGGAVSDAGDLNGDGIADVVIGANFVDANGIEDAGASYVIFGRDGGGFTENIDLTTLDGTNGLVINGISPDDFSGFSVSSAGDLNGDGVDDLLIGANRADPNAGENAGTTYVVFGQAGGFAAGELDLANLGSNGITIDGVAAGDSSGASISALGDVNGDGRNDIGIGAPVADVGNDNAGQGYVVFGTENGFPETSLSLSSLDGSNGFTVNGVGVDDQLGTSISAAGDMNNDGVDDFVVSAVGTGNNRGTSYVVFGQESGEAFAPTLNLADLNINQGFAIDGITGSQDLTIADRSGESVSNLGDVNGDGLDDLLVGAPQANNFPVGQSDAIRDAGEAYVVFGRIENLGDVDNDGAYTNADAYGISRAAAGLITEFQAYEGIDPLLVADVNSDGVISALDSAIVYSAANDGTSNFILPDING
;
A
#
# COMPACT_ATOMS: atom_id res chain seq x y z
N MET A 1 7.87 -16.93 -13.03
CA MET A 1 7.91 -15.88 -12.00
C MET A 1 9.30 -15.28 -11.98
N THR A 2 9.39 -14.00 -12.31
CA THR A 2 10.53 -13.15 -11.95
C THR A 2 10.34 -12.77 -10.49
N ASN A 3 11.34 -13.06 -9.67
CA ASN A 3 11.33 -12.68 -8.26
C ASN A 3 12.30 -11.53 -8.11
N ILE A 4 11.82 -10.40 -7.59
CA ILE A 4 12.67 -9.32 -7.11
C ILE A 4 13.09 -9.70 -5.70
N ASN A 5 14.39 -9.90 -5.52
CA ASN A 5 14.96 -10.06 -4.20
C ASN A 5 15.39 -8.69 -3.67
N VAL A 6 14.85 -8.24 -2.54
CA VAL A 6 15.14 -6.89 -2.02
C VAL A 6 16.63 -6.62 -1.73
N SER A 7 17.48 -7.65 -1.68
CA SER A 7 18.94 -7.48 -1.61
C SER A 7 19.59 -6.89 -2.87
N VAL A 8 18.86 -6.80 -3.99
CA VAL A 8 19.36 -6.21 -5.25
C VAL A 8 19.05 -4.72 -5.39
N LEU A 9 18.34 -4.13 -4.42
CA LEU A 9 18.02 -2.72 -4.40
C LEU A 9 19.30 -1.89 -4.28
N ASN A 10 19.48 -0.92 -5.17
CA ASN A 10 20.75 -0.22 -5.36
C ASN A 10 20.63 1.31 -5.47
N GLY A 11 19.44 1.86 -5.24
CA GLY A 11 19.14 3.29 -5.37
C GLY A 11 18.54 3.68 -6.72
N ARG A 12 18.69 2.85 -7.76
CA ARG A 12 18.09 3.08 -9.09
C ARG A 12 16.84 2.24 -9.36
N ASN A 13 16.71 1.11 -8.69
CA ASN A 13 15.61 0.17 -8.84
C ASN A 13 14.79 0.03 -7.54
N GLY A 14 14.92 1.04 -6.68
CA GLY A 14 14.47 1.05 -5.30
C GLY A 14 15.61 1.07 -4.29
N PHE A 15 15.28 1.18 -3.00
CA PHE A 15 16.23 1.30 -1.89
C PHE A 15 15.69 0.76 -0.57
N LEU A 16 16.59 0.58 0.39
CA LEU A 16 16.28 0.15 1.75
C LEU A 16 16.11 1.35 2.69
N ILE A 17 15.03 1.37 3.47
CA ILE A 17 14.86 2.24 4.64
C ILE A 17 15.20 1.45 5.90
N GLN A 18 16.04 2.01 6.76
CA GLN A 18 16.55 1.32 7.93
C GLN A 18 16.16 1.99 9.26
N GLY A 19 15.59 1.18 10.17
CA GLY A 19 15.32 1.56 11.56
C GLY A 19 16.56 1.77 12.42
N VAL A 20 16.34 2.45 13.56
CA VAL A 20 17.42 2.98 14.43
C VAL A 20 17.49 2.35 15.82
N SER A 21 16.44 1.65 16.25
CA SER A 21 16.32 1.10 17.61
C SER A 21 16.22 -0.42 17.56
N PRO A 22 16.90 -1.19 18.44
CA PRO A 22 16.60 -2.60 18.65
C PRO A 22 15.13 -2.77 19.01
N ASP A 23 14.52 -3.85 18.52
CA ASP A 23 13.12 -4.22 18.69
C ASP A 23 12.15 -3.08 18.29
N GLY A 24 12.62 -2.07 17.54
CA GLY A 24 11.85 -0.87 17.16
C GLY A 24 10.79 -1.11 16.10
N ARG A 25 10.95 -2.18 15.31
CA ARG A 25 9.97 -2.67 14.33
C ARG A 25 9.54 -1.65 13.27
N LEU A 26 10.51 -0.93 12.72
CA LEU A 26 10.28 -0.08 11.55
C LEU A 26 9.70 -0.89 10.38
N GLY A 27 8.62 -0.39 9.78
CA GLY A 27 7.88 -1.09 8.73
C GLY A 27 6.71 -1.94 9.25
N ASP A 28 6.33 -1.82 10.53
CA ASP A 28 5.08 -2.40 11.04
C ASP A 28 3.86 -1.78 10.34
N ALA A 29 3.93 -0.48 10.04
CA ALA A 29 2.96 0.24 9.21
C ALA A 29 3.69 1.13 8.21
N VAL A 30 3.21 1.16 6.97
CA VAL A 30 3.76 1.98 5.88
C VAL A 30 2.64 2.63 5.10
N SER A 31 2.90 3.81 4.55
CA SER A 31 1.98 4.51 3.64
C SER A 31 2.76 5.48 2.76
N SER A 32 2.14 5.98 1.69
CA SER A 32 2.55 7.26 1.12
C SER A 32 2.30 8.36 2.16
N ALA A 33 3.16 9.38 2.21
CA ALA A 33 2.89 10.62 2.93
C ALA A 33 2.18 11.66 2.05
N GLY A 34 1.94 11.35 0.76
CA GLY A 34 1.53 12.37 -0.21
C GLY A 34 2.63 13.41 -0.44
N ASP A 35 2.28 14.54 -1.06
CA ASP A 35 3.17 15.70 -1.18
C ASP A 35 3.05 16.59 0.07
N ILE A 36 3.59 16.12 1.19
CA ILE A 36 3.48 16.80 2.49
C ILE A 36 4.34 18.07 2.55
N ASN A 37 5.35 18.18 1.69
CA ASN A 37 6.23 19.33 1.62
C ASN A 37 5.86 20.30 0.47
N GLY A 38 4.95 19.95 -0.42
CA GLY A 38 4.48 20.79 -1.52
C GLY A 38 5.49 20.96 -2.67
N ASP A 39 6.40 20.02 -2.88
CA ASP A 39 7.40 20.05 -3.96
C ASP A 39 6.96 19.34 -5.24
N GLY A 40 5.81 18.67 -5.20
CA GLY A 40 5.17 17.98 -6.31
C GLY A 40 5.57 16.52 -6.48
N LEU A 41 6.36 15.95 -5.56
CA LEU A 41 6.64 14.52 -5.50
C LEU A 41 5.92 13.89 -4.31
N ALA A 42 5.62 12.60 -4.43
CA ALA A 42 5.11 11.86 -3.28
C ALA A 42 6.24 11.61 -2.27
N ASP A 43 5.91 11.73 -0.99
CA ASP A 43 6.79 11.45 0.14
C ASP A 43 6.44 10.08 0.76
N ILE A 44 7.32 9.57 1.62
CA ILE A 44 7.24 8.23 2.18
C ILE A 44 6.99 8.29 3.69
N LEU A 45 6.08 7.46 4.19
CA LEU A 45 5.73 7.35 5.62
C LEU A 45 5.99 5.95 6.18
N VAL A 46 6.80 5.86 7.24
CA VAL A 46 7.14 4.58 7.86
C VAL A 46 6.99 4.64 9.39
N GLY A 47 6.14 3.77 9.94
CA GLY A 47 5.91 3.59 11.37
C GLY A 47 6.83 2.55 12.02
N ALA A 48 7.23 2.81 13.27
CA ALA A 48 8.07 1.96 14.09
C ALA A 48 7.56 2.01 15.55
N ARG A 49 6.58 1.16 15.87
CA ARG A 49 5.77 1.29 17.10
C ARG A 49 6.50 0.99 18.42
N ASP A 50 7.61 0.27 18.37
CA ASP A 50 8.29 -0.25 19.56
C ASP A 50 9.66 0.44 19.80
N VAL A 51 9.85 1.64 19.22
CA VAL A 51 11.09 2.42 19.35
C VAL A 51 11.26 3.00 20.77
N ASP A 52 12.49 2.88 21.31
CA ASP A 52 12.94 3.31 22.64
C ASP A 52 14.15 4.27 22.57
N ILE A 53 13.97 5.51 22.09
CA ILE A 53 15.09 6.45 21.83
C ILE A 53 15.10 7.71 22.69
N THR A 54 13.96 8.07 23.28
CA THR A 54 13.79 9.26 24.13
C THR A 54 13.94 8.94 25.63
N GLY A 55 14.12 7.66 25.97
CA GLY A 55 14.18 7.15 27.34
C GLY A 55 12.82 6.75 27.93
N SER A 56 11.76 6.80 27.11
CA SER A 56 10.50 6.11 27.36
C SER A 56 10.62 4.66 26.87
N ASN A 57 9.68 3.79 27.24
CA ASN A 57 9.57 2.44 26.65
C ASN A 57 8.40 2.41 25.67
N ASN A 58 8.59 1.86 24.49
CA ASN A 58 7.67 1.75 23.38
C ASN A 58 6.94 3.07 23.12
N GLU A 59 7.65 4.21 23.09
CA GLU A 59 7.03 5.47 22.68
C GLU A 59 6.62 5.43 21.21
N GLY A 60 7.36 4.68 20.40
CA GLY A 60 7.20 4.61 18.96
C GLY A 60 7.78 5.82 18.23
N GLN A 61 7.94 5.67 16.92
CA GLN A 61 8.47 6.68 16.01
C GLN A 61 7.80 6.54 14.64
N VAL A 62 7.62 7.66 13.95
CA VAL A 62 7.30 7.70 12.53
C VAL A 62 8.40 8.46 11.80
N SER A 63 8.83 7.94 10.67
CA SER A 63 9.83 8.56 9.79
C SER A 63 9.16 9.00 8.50
N ILE A 64 9.39 10.25 8.12
CA ILE A 64 8.97 10.84 6.84
C ILE A 64 10.23 10.99 6.00
N ILE A 65 10.23 10.46 4.78
CA ILE A 65 11.33 10.58 3.83
C ILE A 65 10.79 11.30 2.59
N PHE A 66 11.45 12.38 2.17
CA PHE A 66 10.98 13.15 1.04
C PHE A 66 11.30 12.47 -0.29
N GLY A 67 10.35 12.58 -1.23
CA GLY A 67 10.54 12.26 -2.63
C GLY A 67 11.66 13.08 -3.25
N SER A 68 12.29 12.57 -4.31
CA SER A 68 13.43 13.22 -4.92
C SER A 68 13.61 12.83 -6.38
N ASN A 69 13.80 13.85 -7.23
CA ASN A 69 14.26 13.70 -8.62
C ASN A 69 15.75 13.33 -8.75
N GLU A 70 16.49 13.33 -7.63
CA GLU A 70 17.88 12.87 -7.56
C GLU A 70 17.95 11.42 -7.08
N ASP A 71 18.94 10.66 -7.56
CA ASP A 71 19.15 9.25 -7.19
C ASP A 71 19.17 9.04 -5.66
N PHE A 72 18.33 8.13 -5.17
CA PHE A 72 18.38 7.68 -3.78
C PHE A 72 19.65 6.87 -3.52
N ALA A 73 20.17 6.96 -2.29
CA ALA A 73 21.16 5.99 -1.83
C ALA A 73 20.51 4.61 -1.74
N SER A 74 21.26 3.54 -2.02
CA SER A 74 20.75 2.15 -1.86
C SER A 74 20.26 1.82 -0.45
N ARG A 75 20.62 2.65 0.54
CA ARG A 75 20.19 2.56 1.93
C ARG A 75 20.05 3.96 2.53
N VAL A 76 18.88 4.23 3.08
CA VAL A 76 18.53 5.44 3.84
C VAL A 76 18.30 5.02 5.29
N ALA A 77 19.17 5.46 6.20
CA ALA A 77 18.95 5.25 7.63
C ALA A 77 18.12 6.41 8.18
N VAL A 78 17.06 6.11 8.94
CA VAL A 78 16.18 7.19 9.45
C VAL A 78 16.89 8.10 10.45
N SER A 79 18.04 7.67 11.01
CA SER A 79 18.92 8.52 11.83
C SER A 79 19.65 9.61 11.06
N ASP A 80 19.74 9.46 9.74
CA ASP A 80 20.55 10.31 8.87
C ASP A 80 19.71 11.36 8.13
N LEU A 81 18.38 11.34 8.34
CA LEU A 81 17.46 12.32 7.78
C LEU A 81 17.76 13.74 8.29
N ASP A 82 17.58 14.71 7.41
CA ASP A 82 17.73 16.14 7.66
C ASP A 82 16.63 16.95 6.95
N GLU A 83 16.61 18.26 7.19
CA GLU A 83 15.57 19.16 6.67
C GLU A 83 15.33 19.11 5.14
N SER A 84 16.24 18.51 4.37
CA SER A 84 16.15 18.33 2.93
C SER A 84 15.75 16.93 2.47
N SER A 85 15.84 15.93 3.35
CA SER A 85 15.61 14.52 3.01
C SER A 85 14.48 13.88 3.82
N GLY A 86 14.02 14.54 4.88
CA GLY A 86 12.91 14.07 5.71
C GLY A 86 13.10 14.38 7.19
N PHE A 87 12.29 13.78 8.04
CA PHE A 87 12.39 13.98 9.49
C PHE A 87 11.73 12.84 10.26
N ASN A 88 12.01 12.77 11.57
CA ASN A 88 11.39 11.81 12.47
C ASN A 88 10.45 12.51 13.45
N ILE A 89 9.31 11.88 13.72
CA ILE A 89 8.38 12.24 14.79
C ILE A 89 8.44 11.14 15.85
N ASN A 90 8.74 11.50 17.09
CA ASN A 90 8.85 10.55 18.20
C ASN A 90 7.60 10.60 19.08
N GLY A 91 7.23 9.46 19.65
CA GLY A 91 6.25 9.42 20.73
C GLY A 91 6.66 10.28 21.92
N ILE A 92 5.66 10.77 22.63
CA ILE A 92 5.80 11.73 23.73
C ILE A 92 5.60 11.08 25.11
N SER A 93 5.27 9.79 25.18
CA SER A 93 5.02 9.07 26.43
C SER A 93 5.28 7.55 26.36
N ASP A 94 5.49 6.93 27.52
CA ASP A 94 5.64 5.48 27.67
C ASP A 94 4.43 4.70 27.12
N GLN A 95 4.71 3.62 26.39
CA GLN A 95 3.76 2.68 25.80
C GLN A 95 2.78 3.32 24.81
N GLN A 96 3.08 4.52 24.32
CA GLN A 96 2.26 5.23 23.36
C GLN A 96 2.14 4.47 22.04
N ARG A 97 3.21 3.77 21.61
CA ARG A 97 3.27 3.04 20.35
C ARG A 97 2.93 3.91 19.13
N LEU A 98 3.49 5.12 19.06
CA LEU A 98 3.31 6.01 17.91
C LEU A 98 3.77 5.30 16.62
N GLY A 99 2.96 5.38 15.57
CA GLY A 99 3.26 4.72 14.30
C GLY A 99 2.82 3.25 14.24
N ASP A 100 1.91 2.83 15.13
CA ASP A 100 1.24 1.52 15.04
C ASP A 100 0.39 1.39 13.76
N ALA A 101 -0.19 2.52 13.33
CA ALA A 101 -0.84 2.70 12.04
C ALA A 101 -0.47 4.10 11.51
N VAL A 102 -0.31 4.23 10.20
CA VAL A 102 0.02 5.49 9.53
C VAL A 102 -0.70 5.57 8.20
N SER A 103 -1.12 6.77 7.78
CA SER A 103 -1.66 7.01 6.45
C SER A 103 -1.45 8.47 6.02
N ASN A 104 -1.43 8.71 4.71
CA ASN A 104 -1.83 10.01 4.17
C ASN A 104 -3.27 10.31 4.63
N ALA A 105 -3.56 11.58 4.99
CA ALA A 105 -4.86 12.10 5.40
C ALA A 105 -5.56 12.93 4.30
N GLY A 106 -4.92 13.08 3.14
CA GLY A 106 -5.21 14.09 2.12
C GLY A 106 -4.98 15.51 2.65
N ASP A 107 -5.37 16.51 1.85
CA ASP A 107 -5.44 17.90 2.30
C ASP A 107 -6.70 18.13 3.15
N ILE A 108 -6.66 17.75 4.43
CA ILE A 108 -7.81 17.86 5.34
C ILE A 108 -8.07 19.31 5.76
N ASN A 109 -7.11 20.21 5.53
CA ASN A 109 -7.19 21.62 5.94
C ASN A 109 -7.39 22.60 4.76
N GLY A 110 -7.34 22.13 3.52
CA GLY A 110 -7.59 22.87 2.29
C GLY A 110 -6.47 23.84 1.89
N ASP A 111 -5.22 23.63 2.33
CA ASP A 111 -4.10 24.51 2.00
C ASP A 111 -3.29 24.12 0.76
N GLY A 112 -3.63 22.97 0.17
CA GLY A 112 -3.03 22.42 -1.04
C GLY A 112 -1.79 21.57 -0.82
N THR A 113 -1.46 21.22 0.42
CA THR A 113 -0.46 20.18 0.75
C THR A 113 -1.12 18.99 1.41
N ASP A 114 -0.57 17.80 1.20
CA ASP A 114 -1.10 16.60 1.85
C ASP A 114 -0.77 16.60 3.35
N ASP A 115 -1.69 16.09 4.16
CA ASP A 115 -1.54 15.96 5.60
C ASP A 115 -1.34 14.49 6.00
N LEU A 116 -0.93 14.23 7.24
CA LEU A 116 -0.73 12.87 7.76
C LEU A 116 -1.69 12.55 8.88
N ILE A 117 -2.04 11.27 9.00
CA ILE A 117 -2.65 10.71 10.20
C ILE A 117 -1.79 9.58 10.78
N ILE A 118 -1.53 9.66 12.09
CA ILE A 118 -0.65 8.74 12.82
C ILE A 118 -1.40 8.17 14.03
N GLY A 119 -1.51 6.85 14.09
CA GLY A 119 -2.07 6.09 15.20
C GLY A 119 -1.08 5.85 16.35
N ALA A 120 -1.62 5.84 17.57
CA ALA A 120 -0.91 5.55 18.82
C ALA A 120 -1.84 4.81 19.79
N ASP A 121 -2.23 3.59 19.42
CA ASP A 121 -3.26 2.77 20.07
C ASP A 121 -2.95 2.45 21.55
N GLY A 122 -1.67 2.43 21.93
CA GLY A 122 -1.20 2.14 23.28
C GLY A 122 -1.37 3.30 24.27
N THR A 123 -1.69 4.51 23.78
CA THR A 123 -1.80 5.72 24.60
C THR A 123 -2.79 5.54 25.75
N ALA A 124 -2.39 5.97 26.96
CA ALA A 124 -3.23 6.05 28.16
C ALA A 124 -4.00 4.74 28.47
N ASN A 125 -3.27 3.66 28.77
CA ASN A 125 -3.83 2.32 29.04
C ASN A 125 -4.65 1.77 27.87
N ASN A 126 -4.12 1.88 26.64
CA ASN A 126 -4.78 1.44 25.42
C ASN A 126 -6.11 2.15 25.14
N ARG A 127 -6.33 3.35 25.70
CA ARG A 127 -7.44 4.21 25.24
C ARG A 127 -7.22 4.62 23.79
N GLY A 128 -5.96 4.81 23.43
CA GLY A 128 -5.54 5.17 22.08
C GLY A 128 -5.68 6.66 21.79
N SER A 129 -4.88 7.10 20.84
CA SER A 129 -4.89 8.46 20.27
C SER A 129 -4.49 8.40 18.81
N SER A 130 -4.95 9.36 18.03
CA SER A 130 -4.42 9.65 16.69
C SER A 130 -3.97 11.11 16.62
N TYR A 131 -2.97 11.37 15.80
CA TYR A 131 -2.39 12.68 15.55
C TYR A 131 -2.55 12.98 14.07
N VAL A 132 -3.19 14.11 13.76
CA VAL A 132 -3.18 14.66 12.41
C VAL A 132 -2.13 15.76 12.37
N VAL A 133 -1.24 15.71 11.38
CA VAL A 133 -0.13 16.66 11.20
C VAL A 133 -0.27 17.30 9.85
N PHE A 134 -0.32 18.64 9.82
CA PHE A 134 -0.51 19.34 8.56
C PHE A 134 0.79 19.49 7.76
N GLY A 135 0.70 19.22 6.46
CA GLY A 135 1.72 19.49 5.47
C GLY A 135 2.10 20.96 5.43
N ASN A 136 3.30 21.26 4.94
CA ASN A 136 3.70 22.60 4.51
C ASN A 136 5.13 22.57 3.93
N PRO A 137 5.51 23.58 3.12
CA PRO A 137 6.87 23.72 2.57
C PRO A 137 8.02 23.91 3.55
N SER A 138 7.77 24.00 4.85
CA SER A 138 8.79 24.10 5.89
C SER A 138 8.75 22.93 6.88
N ILE A 139 7.98 21.88 6.59
CA ILE A 139 7.76 20.77 7.50
C ILE A 139 9.03 19.95 7.78
N GLY A 140 10.01 19.98 6.87
CA GLY A 140 11.34 19.39 7.08
C GLY A 140 12.09 19.92 8.32
N SER A 141 11.67 21.06 8.89
CA SER A 141 12.19 21.52 10.19
C SER A 141 11.76 20.65 11.39
N GLY A 142 10.86 19.69 11.17
CA GLY A 142 10.38 18.71 12.14
C GLY A 142 9.09 19.13 12.82
N VAL A 143 8.45 18.15 13.49
CA VAL A 143 7.16 18.31 14.17
C VAL A 143 7.30 17.94 15.64
N ASP A 144 6.75 18.77 16.53
CA ASP A 144 6.60 18.46 17.96
C ASP A 144 5.12 18.19 18.26
N LEU A 145 4.78 16.95 18.60
CA LEU A 145 3.41 16.55 18.88
C LEU A 145 2.79 17.29 20.08
N ASN A 146 3.60 17.82 21.01
CA ASN A 146 3.08 18.64 22.11
C ASN A 146 2.73 20.08 21.69
N ALA A 147 3.12 20.48 20.48
CA ALA A 147 2.92 21.81 19.93
C ALA A 147 1.80 21.86 18.89
N LEU A 148 1.07 20.76 18.67
CA LEU A 148 -0.14 20.77 17.86
C LEU A 148 -1.18 21.71 18.50
N ASP A 149 -1.82 22.57 17.71
CA ASP A 149 -2.76 23.56 18.24
C ASP A 149 -4.01 23.80 17.37
N GLY A 150 -4.18 23.01 16.31
CA GLY A 150 -5.23 23.15 15.31
C GLY A 150 -4.81 23.97 14.08
N THR A 151 -3.63 24.61 14.09
CA THR A 151 -3.08 25.34 12.94
C THR A 151 -1.92 24.61 12.25
N ASN A 152 -1.39 23.58 12.89
CA ASN A 152 -0.28 22.73 12.42
C ASN A 152 -0.61 21.24 12.60
N GLY A 153 -1.88 20.92 12.76
CA GLY A 153 -2.39 19.60 13.12
C GLY A 153 -3.17 19.60 14.44
N PHE A 154 -3.70 18.44 14.81
CA PHE A 154 -4.54 18.25 16.00
C PHE A 154 -4.48 16.82 16.53
N ILE A 155 -5.04 16.61 17.72
CA ILE A 155 -5.07 15.34 18.42
C ILE A 155 -6.51 14.83 18.54
N VAL A 156 -6.70 13.55 18.27
CA VAL A 156 -7.94 12.82 18.54
C VAL A 156 -7.66 11.79 19.63
N ASN A 157 -8.34 11.90 20.78
CA ASN A 157 -8.15 10.98 21.89
C ASN A 157 -9.32 9.99 21.96
N GLY A 158 -9.02 8.72 22.24
CA GLY A 158 -10.04 7.72 22.52
C GLY A 158 -10.86 8.08 23.75
N ILE A 159 -12.02 7.45 23.90
CA ILE A 159 -13.01 7.79 24.94
C ILE A 159 -12.73 7.00 26.23
N SER A 160 -12.61 5.66 26.13
CA SER A 160 -12.45 4.77 27.28
C SER A 160 -11.15 3.96 27.21
N GLU A 161 -10.60 3.58 28.38
CA GLU A 161 -9.42 2.71 28.43
C GLU A 161 -9.72 1.37 27.78
N GLY A 162 -8.84 0.92 26.88
CA GLY A 162 -8.99 -0.35 26.17
C GLY A 162 -9.57 -0.23 24.76
N ASP A 163 -10.20 0.90 24.41
CA ASP A 163 -10.87 1.10 23.10
C ASP A 163 -9.91 1.03 21.89
N ARG A 164 -8.61 1.29 22.12
CA ARG A 164 -7.54 1.31 21.10
C ARG A 164 -7.84 2.18 19.87
N LEU A 165 -8.33 3.40 20.08
CA LEU A 165 -8.43 4.38 19.01
C LEU A 165 -7.06 4.56 18.32
N GLY A 166 -7.03 4.52 17.00
CA GLY A 166 -5.82 4.71 16.21
C GLY A 166 -5.03 3.41 15.97
N GLY A 167 -5.61 2.24 16.26
CA GLY A 167 -5.07 0.95 15.81
C GLY A 167 -5.19 0.73 14.30
N ALA A 168 -6.06 1.50 13.64
CA ALA A 168 -6.15 1.62 12.19
C ALA A 168 -6.51 3.07 11.84
N VAL A 169 -5.88 3.63 10.81
CA VAL A 169 -6.13 5.00 10.30
C VAL A 169 -6.03 5.00 8.78
N SER A 170 -6.79 5.86 8.12
CA SER A 170 -6.71 6.11 6.67
C SER A 170 -7.27 7.51 6.37
N ASP A 171 -6.97 8.04 5.19
CA ASP A 171 -7.88 8.99 4.56
C ASP A 171 -9.26 8.32 4.38
N ALA A 172 -10.31 9.13 4.36
CA ALA A 172 -11.68 8.70 4.09
C ALA A 172 -12.21 9.24 2.76
N GLY A 173 -11.34 9.80 1.91
CA GLY A 173 -11.75 10.61 0.76
C GLY A 173 -12.59 11.82 1.15
N ASP A 174 -13.35 12.38 0.23
CA ASP A 174 -14.39 13.38 0.51
C ASP A 174 -15.75 12.68 0.75
N LEU A 175 -15.95 12.18 1.97
CA LEU A 175 -17.13 11.39 2.34
C LEU A 175 -18.41 12.25 2.41
N ASN A 176 -18.26 13.57 2.50
CA ASN A 176 -19.36 14.51 2.68
C ASN A 176 -19.66 15.37 1.42
N GLY A 177 -18.83 15.26 0.39
CA GLY A 177 -18.99 15.90 -0.92
C GLY A 177 -18.71 17.41 -0.92
N ASP A 178 -17.88 17.93 -0.01
CA ASP A 178 -17.54 19.35 0.07
C ASP A 178 -16.22 19.73 -0.64
N GLY A 179 -15.51 18.74 -1.14
CA GLY A 179 -14.26 18.86 -1.89
C GLY A 179 -13.00 18.90 -1.02
N ILE A 180 -13.11 18.63 0.28
CA ILE A 180 -11.97 18.54 1.21
C ILE A 180 -11.83 17.10 1.69
N ALA A 181 -10.60 16.63 1.85
CA ALA A 181 -10.34 15.28 2.34
C ALA A 181 -10.80 15.13 3.80
N ASP A 182 -11.35 13.96 4.11
CA ASP A 182 -11.76 13.52 5.44
C ASP A 182 -10.80 12.42 5.95
N VAL A 183 -10.83 12.12 7.24
CA VAL A 183 -10.04 11.01 7.83
C VAL A 183 -10.92 10.05 8.60
N VAL A 184 -10.53 8.77 8.62
CA VAL A 184 -11.16 7.70 9.39
C VAL A 184 -10.18 7.09 10.40
N ILE A 185 -10.69 6.79 11.60
CA ILE A 185 -9.93 6.21 12.70
C ILE A 185 -10.70 5.02 13.27
N GLY A 186 -10.07 3.84 13.25
CA GLY A 186 -10.60 2.62 13.87
C GLY A 186 -10.37 2.59 15.39
N ALA A 187 -11.36 2.04 16.12
CA ALA A 187 -11.30 1.74 17.54
C ALA A 187 -12.04 0.41 17.79
N ASN A 188 -11.34 -0.68 17.51
CA ASN A 188 -11.94 -2.00 17.32
C ASN A 188 -12.39 -2.70 18.63
N PHE A 189 -12.12 -2.11 19.79
CA PHE A 189 -12.53 -2.62 21.11
C PHE A 189 -13.52 -1.70 21.83
N VAL A 190 -14.17 -0.79 21.09
CA VAL A 190 -15.23 0.06 21.66
C VAL A 190 -16.45 -0.80 21.98
N ASP A 191 -17.00 -0.61 23.18
CA ASP A 191 -18.31 -1.16 23.59
C ASP A 191 -19.48 -0.42 22.91
N ALA A 192 -19.53 -0.46 21.57
CA ALA A 192 -20.46 0.35 20.78
C ALA A 192 -21.92 0.01 21.15
N ASN A 193 -22.73 1.03 21.43
CA ASN A 193 -24.11 0.86 21.92
C ASN A 193 -24.25 -0.04 23.17
N GLY A 194 -23.17 -0.17 23.97
CA GLY A 194 -23.11 -1.06 25.13
C GLY A 194 -22.94 -2.54 24.79
N ILE A 195 -22.46 -2.85 23.59
CA ILE A 195 -22.18 -4.19 23.08
C ILE A 195 -20.66 -4.41 23.16
N GLU A 196 -20.24 -5.39 23.97
CA GLU A 196 -18.84 -5.68 24.31
C GLU A 196 -17.96 -5.86 23.06
N ASP A 197 -16.93 -5.04 22.91
CA ASP A 197 -15.97 -5.11 21.79
C ASP A 197 -16.62 -5.19 20.39
N ALA A 198 -17.81 -4.60 20.20
CA ALA A 198 -18.42 -4.50 18.87
C ALA A 198 -17.57 -3.65 17.91
N GLY A 199 -16.77 -2.74 18.46
CA GLY A 199 -15.90 -1.85 17.73
C GLY A 199 -16.63 -0.64 17.15
N ALA A 200 -15.87 0.39 16.82
CA ALA A 200 -16.37 1.59 16.16
C ALA A 200 -15.31 2.19 15.24
N SER A 201 -15.76 2.98 14.28
CA SER A 201 -14.91 3.87 13.47
C SER A 201 -15.38 5.31 13.64
N TYR A 202 -14.44 6.25 13.68
CA TYR A 202 -14.73 7.67 13.78
C TYR A 202 -14.22 8.36 12.51
N VAL A 203 -15.10 9.11 11.87
CA VAL A 203 -14.75 9.96 10.71
C VAL A 203 -14.72 11.40 11.18
N ILE A 204 -13.65 12.12 10.86
CA ILE A 204 -13.50 13.55 11.12
C ILE A 204 -13.48 14.26 9.76
N PHE A 205 -14.39 15.22 9.58
CA PHE A 205 -14.46 15.95 8.32
C PHE A 205 -13.42 17.05 8.20
N GLY A 206 -12.90 17.17 6.99
CA GLY A 206 -12.01 18.24 6.55
C GLY A 206 -12.66 19.62 6.59
N ARG A 207 -11.81 20.65 6.59
CA ARG A 207 -12.26 22.05 6.67
C ARG A 207 -11.33 22.96 5.89
N ASP A 208 -11.88 23.55 4.83
CA ASP A 208 -11.22 24.59 4.04
C ASP A 208 -10.77 25.79 4.92
N GLY A 209 -9.47 26.11 4.87
CA GLY A 209 -8.84 27.17 5.65
C GLY A 209 -8.61 26.82 7.13
N GLY A 210 -8.71 25.53 7.48
CA GLY A 210 -8.51 24.98 8.82
C GLY A 210 -9.63 25.31 9.80
N GLY A 211 -9.26 25.77 11.01
CA GLY A 211 -10.22 26.01 12.10
C GLY A 211 -10.50 24.77 12.95
N PHE A 212 -9.58 23.82 12.94
CA PHE A 212 -9.50 22.76 13.94
C PHE A 212 -9.08 23.34 15.29
N THR A 213 -9.42 22.61 16.34
CA THR A 213 -8.90 22.84 17.69
C THR A 213 -7.78 21.84 17.96
N GLU A 214 -6.88 22.18 18.89
CA GLU A 214 -5.83 21.27 19.38
C GLU A 214 -6.33 19.84 19.64
N ASN A 215 -7.51 19.70 20.25
CA ASN A 215 -8.13 18.41 20.54
C ASN A 215 -9.52 18.33 19.91
N ILE A 216 -9.81 17.25 19.19
CA ILE A 216 -11.14 16.93 18.70
C ILE A 216 -11.87 16.04 19.72
N ASP A 217 -13.06 16.48 20.15
CA ASP A 217 -13.91 15.73 21.06
C ASP A 217 -14.88 14.85 20.26
N LEU A 218 -14.61 13.54 20.24
CA LEU A 218 -15.41 12.54 19.53
C LEU A 218 -16.88 12.52 19.98
N THR A 219 -17.19 12.99 21.19
CA THR A 219 -18.58 13.04 21.68
C THR A 219 -19.40 14.19 21.09
N THR A 220 -18.76 15.07 20.31
CA THR A 220 -19.36 16.23 19.66
C THR A 220 -19.59 16.05 18.16
N LEU A 221 -19.33 14.86 17.62
CA LEU A 221 -19.63 14.54 16.23
C LEU A 221 -21.14 14.57 16.00
N ASP A 222 -21.59 15.34 15.02
CA ASP A 222 -23.02 15.62 14.79
C ASP A 222 -23.48 15.47 13.33
N GLY A 223 -22.60 14.98 12.45
CA GLY A 223 -22.84 14.80 11.02
C GLY A 223 -22.46 16.01 10.17
N THR A 224 -22.07 17.13 10.81
CA THR A 224 -21.53 18.32 10.12
C THR A 224 -20.03 18.51 10.33
N ASN A 225 -19.45 17.81 11.31
CA ASN A 225 -18.03 17.83 11.66
C ASN A 225 -17.39 16.43 11.68
N GLY A 226 -18.14 15.42 11.22
CA GLY A 226 -17.79 14.01 11.29
C GLY A 226 -18.92 13.16 11.89
N LEU A 227 -18.66 11.86 12.03
CA LEU A 227 -19.60 10.88 12.55
C LEU A 227 -18.88 9.71 13.23
N VAL A 228 -19.59 9.03 14.14
CA VAL A 228 -19.22 7.70 14.64
C VAL A 228 -20.01 6.63 13.89
N ILE A 229 -19.35 5.54 13.53
CA ILE A 229 -19.91 4.38 12.85
C ILE A 229 -19.78 3.18 13.80
N ASN A 230 -20.90 2.71 14.32
CA ASN A 230 -20.95 1.71 15.39
C ASN A 230 -21.04 0.27 14.84
N GLY A 231 -20.26 -0.63 15.43
CA GLY A 231 -20.32 -2.08 15.21
C GLY A 231 -21.61 -2.73 15.72
N ILE A 232 -21.80 -4.00 15.35
CA ILE A 232 -23.10 -4.69 15.45
C ILE A 232 -23.17 -5.66 16.62
N SER A 233 -22.25 -6.64 16.68
CA SER A 233 -22.31 -7.77 17.61
C SER A 233 -21.07 -7.82 18.50
N PRO A 234 -21.14 -8.51 19.64
CA PRO A 234 -19.98 -8.65 20.51
C PRO A 234 -18.82 -9.33 19.81
N ASP A 235 -17.60 -8.89 20.10
CA ASP A 235 -16.36 -9.43 19.55
C ASP A 235 -16.21 -9.36 18.01
N ASP A 236 -17.07 -8.63 17.29
CA ASP A 236 -16.99 -8.48 15.83
C ASP A 236 -15.77 -7.64 15.39
N PHE A 237 -15.28 -6.76 16.29
CA PHE A 237 -14.14 -5.87 16.09
C PHE A 237 -14.27 -4.94 14.87
N SER A 238 -15.43 -4.30 14.69
CA SER A 238 -15.58 -3.28 13.63
C SER A 238 -14.55 -2.15 13.79
N GLY A 239 -13.94 -1.73 12.68
CA GLY A 239 -12.83 -0.77 12.71
C GLY A 239 -11.47 -1.41 12.97
N PHE A 240 -11.36 -2.74 12.83
CA PHE A 240 -10.07 -3.45 12.85
C PHE A 240 -9.17 -3.00 11.70
N SER A 241 -9.76 -2.77 10.54
CA SER A 241 -9.13 -2.13 9.38
C SER A 241 -10.11 -1.07 8.82
N VAL A 242 -9.57 0.03 8.29
CA VAL A 242 -10.34 1.12 7.69
C VAL A 242 -9.59 1.62 6.45
N SER A 243 -10.31 2.05 5.42
CA SER A 243 -9.72 2.62 4.20
C SER A 243 -10.77 3.41 3.43
N SER A 244 -10.40 4.46 2.72
CA SER A 244 -11.23 5.00 1.64
C SER A 244 -11.48 3.92 0.59
N ALA A 245 -12.67 3.93 -0.03
CA ALA A 245 -12.99 3.12 -1.20
C ALA A 245 -12.92 3.94 -2.51
N GLY A 246 -12.78 5.26 -2.40
CA GLY A 246 -13.22 6.22 -3.42
C GLY A 246 -14.69 6.02 -3.80
N ASP A 247 -15.13 6.55 -4.93
CA ASP A 247 -16.53 6.42 -5.39
C ASP A 247 -16.81 5.01 -5.97
N LEU A 248 -17.19 4.08 -5.10
CA LEU A 248 -17.45 2.68 -5.47
C LEU A 248 -18.82 2.49 -6.12
N ASN A 249 -19.76 3.41 -5.84
CA ASN A 249 -21.15 3.32 -6.26
C ASN A 249 -21.50 4.21 -7.49
N GLY A 250 -20.59 5.10 -7.89
CA GLY A 250 -20.68 5.94 -9.08
C GLY A 250 -21.49 7.22 -8.90
N ASP A 251 -21.68 7.73 -7.67
CA ASP A 251 -22.46 8.94 -7.40
C ASP A 251 -21.61 10.23 -7.29
N GLY A 252 -20.30 10.09 -7.38
CA GLY A 252 -19.32 11.17 -7.35
C GLY A 252 -18.90 11.62 -5.95
N VAL A 253 -19.21 10.85 -4.91
CA VAL A 253 -18.74 11.05 -3.53
C VAL A 253 -17.94 9.84 -3.12
N ASP A 254 -16.84 10.04 -2.38
CA ASP A 254 -16.04 8.92 -1.93
C ASP A 254 -16.79 8.08 -0.89
N ASP A 255 -16.58 6.76 -0.92
CA ASP A 255 -17.15 5.79 -0.01
C ASP A 255 -16.07 5.28 0.97
N LEU A 256 -16.49 4.62 2.05
CA LEU A 256 -15.62 4.16 3.13
C LEU A 256 -15.69 2.64 3.32
N LEU A 257 -14.54 2.00 3.53
CA LEU A 257 -14.43 0.59 3.92
C LEU A 257 -14.15 0.44 5.42
N ILE A 258 -14.83 -0.52 6.06
CA ILE A 258 -14.62 -0.88 7.46
C ILE A 258 -14.57 -2.40 7.60
N GLY A 259 -13.45 -2.93 8.09
CA GLY A 259 -13.28 -4.35 8.38
C GLY A 259 -13.71 -4.72 9.79
N ALA A 260 -14.51 -5.79 9.90
CA ALA A 260 -14.85 -6.49 11.14
C ALA A 260 -14.42 -7.95 10.98
N ASN A 261 -13.14 -8.21 11.19
CA ASN A 261 -12.51 -9.49 10.83
C ASN A 261 -12.99 -10.68 11.66
N ARG A 262 -13.72 -10.43 12.74
CA ARG A 262 -14.32 -11.47 13.58
C ARG A 262 -15.84 -11.54 13.52
N ALA A 263 -16.44 -10.75 12.65
CA ALA A 263 -17.88 -10.83 12.44
C ALA A 263 -18.32 -12.24 12.05
N ASP A 264 -19.53 -12.60 12.48
CA ASP A 264 -20.16 -13.90 12.29
C ASP A 264 -21.29 -13.83 11.23
N PRO A 265 -20.98 -13.62 9.93
CA PRO A 265 -22.02 -13.63 8.90
C PRO A 265 -22.60 -15.05 8.73
N ASN A 266 -23.56 -15.21 7.82
CA ASN A 266 -24.21 -16.50 7.56
C ASN A 266 -23.23 -17.63 7.16
N ALA A 267 -22.03 -17.27 6.71
CA ALA A 267 -20.95 -18.19 6.33
C ALA A 267 -20.33 -18.94 7.53
N GLY A 268 -20.38 -18.37 8.74
CA GLY A 268 -19.92 -19.02 9.97
C GLY A 268 -19.17 -18.08 10.93
N GLU A 269 -18.80 -18.64 12.09
CA GLU A 269 -18.10 -17.91 13.16
C GLU A 269 -16.74 -17.38 12.67
N ASN A 270 -16.44 -16.11 12.93
CA ASN A 270 -15.22 -15.41 12.51
C ASN A 270 -14.92 -15.55 11.00
N ALA A 271 -15.95 -15.67 10.16
CA ALA A 271 -15.74 -15.60 8.71
C ALA A 271 -15.33 -14.17 8.30
N GLY A 272 -15.70 -13.18 9.10
CA GLY A 272 -15.38 -11.77 8.88
C GLY A 272 -16.37 -11.09 7.94
N THR A 273 -16.44 -9.77 8.04
CA THR A 273 -17.31 -8.93 7.19
C THR A 273 -16.62 -7.60 6.94
N THR A 274 -16.63 -7.16 5.69
CA THR A 274 -16.28 -5.79 5.31
C THR A 274 -17.57 -5.02 5.06
N TYR A 275 -17.67 -3.82 5.61
CA TYR A 275 -18.77 -2.90 5.37
C TYR A 275 -18.30 -1.82 4.40
N VAL A 276 -19.15 -1.52 3.42
CA VAL A 276 -18.99 -0.31 2.59
C VAL A 276 -20.03 0.68 3.08
N VAL A 277 -19.58 1.86 3.51
CA VAL A 277 -20.42 2.98 3.90
C VAL A 277 -20.36 4.02 2.79
N PHE A 278 -21.50 4.30 2.15
CA PHE A 278 -21.56 5.24 1.05
C PHE A 278 -21.47 6.69 1.53
N GLY A 279 -20.68 7.49 0.82
CA GLY A 279 -20.60 8.93 1.00
C GLY A 279 -21.93 9.63 0.81
N GLN A 280 -22.10 10.82 1.38
CA GLN A 280 -23.33 11.60 1.27
C GLN A 280 -23.04 13.05 0.93
N ALA A 281 -23.29 13.43 -0.32
CA ALA A 281 -23.23 14.81 -0.75
C ALA A 281 -24.13 15.72 0.13
N GLY A 282 -23.52 16.64 0.87
CA GLY A 282 -24.19 17.51 1.84
C GLY A 282 -24.15 17.01 3.29
N GLY A 283 -23.34 15.98 3.56
CA GLY A 283 -23.07 15.41 4.88
C GLY A 283 -24.16 14.47 5.39
N PHE A 284 -23.94 13.99 6.63
CA PHE A 284 -24.80 13.02 7.27
C PHE A 284 -25.82 13.73 8.17
N ALA A 285 -27.06 13.24 8.19
CA ALA A 285 -28.13 13.86 8.97
C ALA A 285 -27.93 13.78 10.50
N ALA A 286 -27.05 12.89 10.95
CA ALA A 286 -26.67 12.70 12.34
C ALA A 286 -25.19 12.31 12.43
N GLY A 287 -24.57 12.57 13.57
CA GLY A 287 -23.20 12.17 13.85
C GLY A 287 -23.04 10.71 14.24
N GLU A 288 -24.06 9.88 14.02
CA GLU A 288 -24.05 8.46 14.36
C GLU A 288 -24.67 7.66 13.20
N LEU A 289 -23.93 6.64 12.76
CA LEU A 289 -24.37 5.61 11.83
C LEU A 289 -24.20 4.24 12.50
N ASP A 290 -25.17 3.37 12.33
CA ASP A 290 -25.14 2.00 12.87
C ASP A 290 -25.04 1.02 11.70
N LEU A 291 -23.99 0.18 11.71
CA LEU A 291 -23.75 -0.81 10.66
C LEU A 291 -24.89 -1.84 10.56
N ALA A 292 -25.66 -2.06 11.63
CA ALA A 292 -26.85 -2.92 11.59
C ALA A 292 -27.97 -2.35 10.71
N ASN A 293 -27.89 -1.06 10.36
CA ASN A 293 -28.94 -0.30 9.71
C ASN A 293 -28.43 0.55 8.52
N LEU A 294 -27.45 0.04 7.75
CA LEU A 294 -26.90 0.74 6.57
C LEU A 294 -27.99 1.19 5.60
N GLY A 295 -28.97 0.34 5.28
CA GLY A 295 -30.09 0.70 4.40
C GLY A 295 -29.60 1.13 3.01
N SER A 296 -29.77 2.41 2.66
CA SER A 296 -29.25 3.00 1.41
C SER A 296 -27.86 3.62 1.56
N ASN A 297 -27.28 3.60 2.76
CA ASN A 297 -26.01 4.23 3.09
C ASN A 297 -24.84 3.24 2.99
N GLY A 298 -25.02 2.07 2.38
CA GLY A 298 -23.96 1.08 2.31
C GLY A 298 -24.42 -0.34 2.04
N ILE A 299 -23.45 -1.24 1.98
CA ILE A 299 -23.62 -2.69 1.82
C ILE A 299 -22.69 -3.48 2.75
N THR A 300 -22.97 -4.79 2.91
CA THR A 300 -22.03 -5.73 3.54
C THR A 300 -21.35 -6.62 2.52
N ILE A 301 -20.12 -7.03 2.80
CA ILE A 301 -19.36 -8.02 2.04
C ILE A 301 -18.93 -9.12 3.01
N ASP A 302 -19.61 -10.26 2.90
CA ASP A 302 -19.50 -11.37 3.86
C ASP A 302 -18.39 -12.36 3.44
N GLY A 303 -17.61 -12.79 4.43
CA GLY A 303 -16.59 -13.84 4.29
C GLY A 303 -17.13 -15.20 3.82
N VAL A 304 -16.22 -16.11 3.48
CA VAL A 304 -16.56 -17.38 2.81
C VAL A 304 -16.76 -18.54 3.78
N ALA A 305 -15.86 -18.73 4.74
CA ALA A 305 -15.94 -19.82 5.71
C ALA A 305 -15.55 -19.37 7.13
N ALA A 306 -16.02 -20.14 8.11
CA ALA A 306 -15.73 -19.90 9.52
C ALA A 306 -14.22 -19.91 9.79
N GLY A 307 -13.73 -18.88 10.47
CA GLY A 307 -12.34 -18.72 10.86
C GLY A 307 -11.45 -18.01 9.82
N ASP A 308 -11.91 -17.80 8.58
CA ASP A 308 -11.10 -17.18 7.52
C ASP A 308 -10.67 -15.74 7.83
N SER A 309 -11.41 -15.06 8.72
CA SER A 309 -11.13 -13.70 9.19
C SER A 309 -11.01 -12.67 8.05
N SER A 310 -11.94 -12.70 7.08
CA SER A 310 -11.98 -11.71 5.99
C SER A 310 -12.19 -10.29 6.52
N GLY A 311 -11.59 -9.29 5.87
CA GLY A 311 -11.57 -7.91 6.36
C GLY A 311 -10.45 -7.64 7.37
N ALA A 312 -9.48 -8.56 7.50
CA ALA A 312 -8.27 -8.32 8.30
C ALA A 312 -7.38 -7.23 7.69
N SER A 313 -7.37 -7.13 6.36
CA SER A 313 -6.80 -6.00 5.62
C SER A 313 -7.78 -5.62 4.50
N ILE A 314 -7.90 -4.33 4.21
CA ILE A 314 -8.77 -3.78 3.17
C ILE A 314 -8.08 -2.58 2.52
N SER A 315 -8.35 -2.33 1.24
CA SER A 315 -7.83 -1.17 0.51
C SER A 315 -8.69 -0.89 -0.72
N ALA A 316 -8.85 0.39 -1.10
CA ALA A 316 -9.09 0.73 -2.50
C ALA A 316 -7.89 0.28 -3.34
N LEU A 317 -8.16 -0.37 -4.48
CA LEU A 317 -7.11 -0.85 -5.39
C LEU A 317 -6.97 0.02 -6.63
N GLY A 318 -7.88 0.98 -6.84
CA GLY A 318 -8.02 1.64 -8.13
C GLY A 318 -8.78 0.76 -9.13
N ASP A 319 -8.78 1.12 -10.40
CA ASP A 319 -9.44 0.41 -11.49
C ASP A 319 -8.55 -0.72 -12.03
N VAL A 320 -8.61 -1.90 -11.39
CA VAL A 320 -7.75 -3.02 -11.77
C VAL A 320 -8.28 -3.81 -12.98
N ASN A 321 -9.49 -3.48 -13.44
CA ASN A 321 -10.16 -4.15 -14.56
C ASN A 321 -10.40 -3.23 -15.78
N GLY A 322 -9.95 -1.98 -15.70
CA GLY A 322 -9.97 -0.99 -16.78
C GLY A 322 -11.37 -0.49 -17.16
N ASP A 323 -12.38 -0.62 -16.29
CA ASP A 323 -13.75 -0.16 -16.56
C ASP A 323 -14.04 1.29 -16.13
N GLY A 324 -13.03 1.96 -15.56
CA GLY A 324 -13.04 3.32 -15.09
C GLY A 324 -13.59 3.49 -13.67
N ARG A 325 -13.64 2.42 -12.86
CA ARG A 325 -14.17 2.45 -11.49
C ARG A 325 -13.19 1.85 -10.51
N ASN A 326 -13.20 2.40 -9.31
CA ASN A 326 -12.38 1.86 -8.25
C ASN A 326 -12.88 0.47 -7.84
N ASP A 327 -11.95 -0.45 -7.70
CA ASP A 327 -12.13 -1.78 -7.16
C ASP A 327 -11.54 -1.82 -5.74
N ILE A 328 -11.93 -2.84 -4.96
CA ILE A 328 -11.48 -2.98 -3.57
C ILE A 328 -10.85 -4.34 -3.32
N GLY A 329 -9.84 -4.35 -2.45
CA GLY A 329 -9.12 -5.52 -2.00
C GLY A 329 -9.52 -5.88 -0.57
N ILE A 330 -9.68 -7.19 -0.30
CA ILE A 330 -10.01 -7.72 1.02
C ILE A 330 -9.12 -8.92 1.34
N GLY A 331 -8.40 -8.88 2.45
CA GLY A 331 -7.54 -9.97 2.93
C GLY A 331 -8.23 -10.89 3.95
N ALA A 332 -7.92 -12.18 3.87
CA ALA A 332 -8.33 -13.25 4.78
C ALA A 332 -7.12 -14.16 5.07
N PRO A 333 -6.17 -13.71 5.91
CA PRO A 333 -4.85 -14.31 6.07
C PRO A 333 -4.85 -15.73 6.65
N VAL A 334 -5.94 -16.15 7.29
CA VAL A 334 -6.03 -17.48 7.93
C VAL A 334 -7.00 -18.41 7.18
N ALA A 335 -7.42 -18.04 5.97
CA ALA A 335 -8.28 -18.87 5.15
C ALA A 335 -7.59 -20.19 4.72
N ASP A 336 -8.34 -21.30 4.81
CA ASP A 336 -7.87 -22.65 4.49
C ASP A 336 -8.14 -23.02 3.02
N VAL A 337 -7.24 -22.65 2.11
CA VAL A 337 -7.37 -22.93 0.67
C VAL A 337 -6.66 -24.21 0.26
N GLY A 338 -7.28 -25.36 0.53
CA GLY A 338 -6.69 -26.68 0.21
C GLY A 338 -5.44 -27.04 1.02
N ASN A 339 -4.87 -26.08 1.74
CA ASN A 339 -3.75 -26.13 2.68
C ASN A 339 -4.12 -25.27 3.90
N ASP A 340 -3.66 -25.66 5.09
CA ASP A 340 -3.94 -24.95 6.34
C ASP A 340 -3.30 -23.54 6.31
N ASN A 341 -4.08 -22.50 6.64
CA ASN A 341 -3.66 -21.09 6.72
C ASN A 341 -2.86 -20.57 5.51
N ALA A 342 -3.17 -21.03 4.30
CA ALA A 342 -2.54 -20.48 3.09
C ALA A 342 -2.92 -19.00 2.88
N GLY A 343 -4.10 -18.62 3.33
CA GLY A 343 -4.67 -17.29 3.20
C GLY A 343 -5.27 -17.02 1.82
N GLN A 344 -6.13 -16.01 1.77
CA GLN A 344 -6.77 -15.51 0.55
C GLN A 344 -6.76 -13.98 0.49
N GLY A 345 -6.62 -13.47 -0.73
CA GLY A 345 -7.06 -12.12 -1.08
C GLY A 345 -8.34 -12.21 -1.93
N TYR A 346 -9.14 -11.17 -1.92
CA TYR A 346 -10.30 -11.01 -2.77
C TYR A 346 -10.26 -9.63 -3.40
N VAL A 347 -10.60 -9.56 -4.68
CA VAL A 347 -10.83 -8.31 -5.39
C VAL A 347 -12.32 -8.24 -5.72
N VAL A 348 -12.98 -7.16 -5.33
CA VAL A 348 -14.39 -6.90 -5.61
C VAL A 348 -14.47 -5.69 -6.52
N PHE A 349 -15.17 -5.83 -7.66
CA PHE A 349 -15.23 -4.76 -8.65
C PHE A 349 -16.27 -3.68 -8.29
N GLY A 350 -15.93 -2.43 -8.60
CA GLY A 350 -16.84 -1.30 -8.53
C GLY A 350 -17.98 -1.39 -9.52
N THR A 351 -19.04 -0.58 -9.35
CA THR A 351 -20.25 -0.70 -10.20
C THR A 351 -20.83 0.64 -10.63
N GLU A 352 -21.38 0.73 -11.84
CA GLU A 352 -21.95 1.97 -12.41
C GLU A 352 -23.28 2.44 -11.79
N ASN A 353 -23.99 1.55 -11.11
CA ASN A 353 -25.32 1.87 -10.59
C ASN A 353 -25.46 1.40 -9.14
N GLY A 354 -24.34 1.38 -8.42
CA GLY A 354 -24.22 0.74 -7.11
C GLY A 354 -24.42 -0.77 -7.15
N PHE A 355 -24.16 -1.40 -6.02
CA PHE A 355 -24.34 -2.84 -5.87
C PHE A 355 -25.84 -3.20 -5.96
N PRO A 356 -26.20 -4.24 -6.74
CA PRO A 356 -27.60 -4.62 -6.93
C PRO A 356 -28.24 -5.19 -5.66
N GLU A 357 -27.42 -5.66 -4.72
CA GLU A 357 -27.83 -6.28 -3.47
C GLU A 357 -27.23 -5.50 -2.30
N THR A 358 -27.92 -5.48 -1.16
CA THR A 358 -27.42 -4.84 0.06
C THR A 358 -26.34 -5.67 0.78
N SER A 359 -26.03 -6.85 0.25
CA SER A 359 -25.03 -7.78 0.76
C SER A 359 -24.45 -8.60 -0.38
N LEU A 360 -23.12 -8.69 -0.42
CA LEU A 360 -22.34 -9.51 -1.34
C LEU A 360 -21.65 -10.61 -0.55
N SER A 361 -21.61 -11.84 -1.05
CA SER A 361 -20.73 -12.88 -0.50
C SER A 361 -19.50 -13.03 -1.36
N LEU A 362 -18.32 -13.07 -0.74
CA LEU A 362 -17.05 -13.31 -1.46
C LEU A 362 -17.03 -14.65 -2.21
N SER A 363 -17.85 -15.62 -1.80
CA SER A 363 -18.01 -16.91 -2.50
C SER A 363 -18.73 -16.79 -3.86
N SER A 364 -19.34 -15.63 -4.14
CA SER A 364 -20.07 -15.35 -5.37
C SER A 364 -19.24 -14.64 -6.44
N LEU A 365 -17.95 -14.39 -6.18
CA LEU A 365 -17.04 -13.81 -7.14
C LEU A 365 -16.81 -14.77 -8.32
N ASP A 366 -17.02 -14.28 -9.54
CA ASP A 366 -17.03 -15.12 -10.75
C ASP A 366 -16.20 -14.58 -11.92
N GLY A 367 -15.37 -13.57 -11.66
CA GLY A 367 -14.56 -12.86 -12.66
C GLY A 367 -15.28 -11.69 -13.32
N SER A 368 -16.61 -11.58 -13.19
CA SER A 368 -17.38 -10.44 -13.71
C SER A 368 -17.74 -9.38 -12.65
N ASN A 369 -17.66 -9.76 -11.37
CA ASN A 369 -17.92 -8.91 -10.20
C ASN A 369 -16.72 -8.89 -9.23
N GLY A 370 -15.57 -9.38 -9.68
CA GLY A 370 -14.37 -9.59 -8.90
C GLY A 370 -13.88 -11.04 -8.95
N PHE A 371 -12.80 -11.34 -8.23
CA PHE A 371 -12.15 -12.65 -8.23
C PHE A 371 -11.43 -12.93 -6.92
N THR A 372 -11.07 -14.19 -6.70
CA THR A 372 -10.31 -14.64 -5.53
C THR A 372 -8.84 -14.85 -5.87
N VAL A 373 -7.92 -14.46 -4.97
CA VAL A 373 -6.48 -14.73 -5.04
C VAL A 373 -6.12 -15.76 -3.98
N ASN A 374 -5.62 -16.92 -4.39
CA ASN A 374 -5.30 -18.00 -3.47
C ASN A 374 -3.83 -18.00 -3.06
N GLY A 375 -3.58 -18.18 -1.75
CA GLY A 375 -2.26 -18.47 -1.20
C GLY A 375 -1.68 -19.77 -1.75
N VAL A 376 -0.34 -19.87 -1.74
CA VAL A 376 0.38 -20.97 -2.42
C VAL A 376 0.66 -22.15 -1.49
N GLY A 377 1.23 -21.88 -0.31
CA GLY A 377 1.72 -22.86 0.66
C GLY A 377 0.99 -22.83 1.99
N VAL A 378 1.24 -23.85 2.82
CA VAL A 378 0.74 -23.93 4.20
C VAL A 378 1.34 -22.82 5.05
N ASP A 379 0.53 -22.18 5.88
CA ASP A 379 0.91 -21.08 6.79
C ASP A 379 1.51 -19.84 6.10
N ASP A 380 1.35 -19.69 4.78
CA ASP A 380 1.83 -18.53 4.02
C ASP A 380 1.13 -17.22 4.42
N GLN A 381 -0.12 -17.30 4.89
CA GLN A 381 -0.91 -16.17 5.37
C GLN A 381 -1.12 -15.06 4.33
N LEU A 382 -1.43 -15.43 3.07
CA LEU A 382 -1.76 -14.47 2.02
C LEU A 382 -2.96 -13.59 2.42
N GLY A 383 -2.88 -12.29 2.20
CA GLY A 383 -3.91 -11.33 2.61
C GLY A 383 -3.66 -10.75 3.99
N THR A 384 -2.44 -10.92 4.53
CA THR A 384 -2.00 -10.18 5.73
C THR A 384 -2.05 -8.68 5.47
N SER A 385 -1.59 -8.26 4.30
CA SER A 385 -1.74 -6.89 3.78
C SER A 385 -2.12 -6.95 2.31
N ILE A 386 -2.99 -6.05 1.88
CA ILE A 386 -3.39 -5.83 0.49
C ILE A 386 -3.49 -4.32 0.27
N SER A 387 -2.99 -3.83 -0.87
CA SER A 387 -2.98 -2.41 -1.21
C SER A 387 -3.04 -2.25 -2.72
N ALA A 388 -3.48 -1.07 -3.19
CA ALA A 388 -3.14 -0.61 -4.52
C ALA A 388 -1.61 -0.65 -4.72
N ALA A 389 -1.18 -0.85 -5.96
CA ALA A 389 0.19 -0.63 -6.40
C ALA A 389 0.28 0.49 -7.46
N GLY A 390 -0.87 1.02 -7.93
CA GLY A 390 -0.90 2.01 -9.01
C GLY A 390 -0.53 1.37 -10.35
N ASP A 391 -0.26 2.17 -11.37
CA ASP A 391 0.13 1.67 -12.70
C ASP A 391 1.66 1.47 -12.76
N MET A 392 2.12 0.34 -12.19
CA MET A 392 3.56 0.08 -12.05
C MET A 392 4.21 -0.33 -13.36
N ASN A 393 3.43 -0.81 -14.33
CA ASN A 393 3.90 -1.32 -15.61
C ASN A 393 3.65 -0.34 -16.78
N ASN A 394 2.95 0.77 -16.52
CA ASN A 394 2.56 1.82 -17.46
C ASN A 394 1.67 1.31 -18.61
N ASP A 395 0.71 0.44 -18.31
CA ASP A 395 -0.32 -0.02 -19.25
C ASP A 395 -1.63 0.78 -19.16
N GLY A 396 -1.74 1.68 -18.18
CA GLY A 396 -2.88 2.55 -17.95
C GLY A 396 -3.99 1.94 -17.12
N VAL A 397 -3.76 0.78 -16.49
CA VAL A 397 -4.66 0.09 -15.57
C VAL A 397 -3.99 -0.01 -14.21
N ASP A 398 -4.76 0.12 -13.13
CA ASP A 398 -4.18 0.03 -11.80
C ASP A 398 -3.77 -1.42 -11.47
N ASP A 399 -2.59 -1.57 -10.88
CA ASP A 399 -2.07 -2.81 -10.34
C ASP A 399 -2.34 -2.89 -8.83
N PHE A 400 -2.20 -4.09 -8.26
CA PHE A 400 -2.31 -4.27 -6.81
C PHE A 400 -1.24 -5.19 -6.24
N VAL A 401 -1.03 -5.07 -4.93
CA VAL A 401 -0.10 -5.90 -4.17
C VAL A 401 -0.83 -6.66 -3.07
N VAL A 402 -0.48 -7.94 -2.89
CA VAL A 402 -0.97 -8.77 -1.77
C VAL A 402 0.17 -9.57 -1.14
N SER A 403 0.22 -9.59 0.19
CA SER A 403 1.36 -10.14 0.93
C SER A 403 1.02 -11.44 1.67
N ALA A 404 1.95 -12.38 1.60
CA ALA A 404 2.00 -13.66 2.32
C ALA A 404 3.18 -13.64 3.29
N VAL A 405 2.96 -13.08 4.49
CA VAL A 405 4.03 -12.82 5.45
C VAL A 405 4.67 -14.09 6.00
N GLY A 406 3.92 -15.20 6.04
CA GLY A 406 4.37 -16.48 6.60
C GLY A 406 5.32 -17.25 5.67
N THR A 407 5.41 -16.85 4.40
CA THR A 407 6.19 -17.56 3.39
C THR A 407 7.66 -17.72 3.80
N GLY A 408 8.15 -18.95 3.62
CA GLY A 408 9.56 -19.26 3.82
C GLY A 408 10.04 -19.21 5.27
N ASN A 409 9.18 -19.54 6.24
CA ASN A 409 9.39 -19.38 7.69
C ASN A 409 9.36 -17.91 8.13
N ASN A 410 8.28 -17.20 7.79
CA ASN A 410 8.09 -15.79 8.11
C ASN A 410 9.16 -14.84 7.50
N ARG A 411 9.76 -15.22 6.37
CA ARG A 411 10.56 -14.29 5.57
C ARG A 411 9.65 -13.33 4.81
N GLY A 412 8.51 -13.84 4.37
CA GLY A 412 7.47 -13.09 3.70
C GLY A 412 7.75 -12.88 2.21
N THR A 413 6.67 -12.88 1.44
CA THR A 413 6.66 -12.57 0.01
C THR A 413 5.46 -11.68 -0.28
N SER A 414 5.66 -10.61 -1.03
CA SER A 414 4.59 -9.77 -1.59
C SER A 414 4.44 -10.08 -3.08
N TYR A 415 3.22 -10.11 -3.58
CA TYR A 415 2.93 -10.37 -4.99
C TYR A 415 2.30 -9.12 -5.58
N VAL A 416 2.97 -8.52 -6.55
CA VAL A 416 2.38 -7.48 -7.41
C VAL A 416 1.68 -8.20 -8.54
N VAL A 417 0.40 -7.89 -8.75
CA VAL A 417 -0.46 -8.46 -9.78
C VAL A 417 -0.91 -7.33 -10.68
N PHE A 418 -0.66 -7.49 -11.97
CA PHE A 418 -1.01 -6.47 -12.94
C PHE A 418 -2.52 -6.44 -13.22
N GLY A 419 -3.04 -5.24 -13.41
CA GLY A 419 -4.40 -4.99 -13.89
C GLY A 419 -4.66 -5.61 -15.26
N GLN A 420 -5.93 -5.61 -15.69
CA GLN A 420 -6.31 -6.02 -17.05
C GLN A 420 -7.17 -4.95 -17.71
N GLU A 421 -6.87 -4.61 -18.96
CA GLU A 421 -7.72 -3.72 -19.74
C GLU A 421 -9.16 -4.23 -19.86
N SER A 422 -10.12 -3.29 -19.92
CA SER A 422 -11.55 -3.61 -20.04
C SER A 422 -11.84 -4.58 -21.18
N GLY A 423 -12.43 -5.72 -20.83
CA GLY A 423 -12.90 -6.75 -21.76
C GLY A 423 -12.05 -8.02 -21.78
N GLU A 424 -10.86 -7.98 -21.18
CA GLU A 424 -10.14 -9.17 -20.77
C GLU A 424 -10.67 -9.59 -19.38
N ALA A 425 -11.26 -10.78 -19.30
CA ALA A 425 -11.91 -11.21 -18.07
C ALA A 425 -10.89 -11.88 -17.13
N PHE A 426 -10.78 -11.39 -15.90
CA PHE A 426 -10.16 -12.15 -14.83
C PHE A 426 -10.86 -13.50 -14.68
N ALA A 427 -10.07 -14.56 -14.50
CA ALA A 427 -10.64 -15.82 -14.05
C ALA A 427 -11.24 -15.63 -12.64
N PRO A 428 -12.30 -16.37 -12.26
CA PRO A 428 -12.85 -16.32 -10.90
C PRO A 428 -11.81 -16.56 -9.78
N THR A 429 -10.69 -17.19 -10.14
CA THR A 429 -9.62 -17.51 -9.21
C THR A 429 -8.27 -17.28 -9.88
N LEU A 430 -7.44 -16.45 -9.27
CA LEU A 430 -6.03 -16.28 -9.56
C LEU A 430 -5.20 -17.15 -8.59
N ASN A 431 -4.34 -18.00 -9.16
CA ASN A 431 -3.39 -18.79 -8.39
C ASN A 431 -1.99 -18.18 -8.54
N LEU A 432 -1.44 -17.65 -7.45
CA LEU A 432 -0.15 -16.95 -7.49
C LEU A 432 1.02 -17.85 -7.91
N ALA A 433 0.90 -19.17 -7.73
CA ALA A 433 1.91 -20.11 -8.22
C ALA A 433 2.07 -20.10 -9.76
N ASP A 434 1.05 -19.64 -10.47
CA ASP A 434 0.97 -19.61 -11.93
C ASP A 434 1.26 -18.21 -12.52
N LEU A 435 1.61 -17.23 -11.67
CA LEU A 435 1.90 -15.86 -12.12
C LEU A 435 3.10 -15.85 -13.09
N ASN A 436 2.84 -15.35 -14.30
CA ASN A 436 3.86 -15.15 -15.32
C ASN A 436 4.23 -13.67 -15.43
N ILE A 437 5.30 -13.37 -16.18
CA ILE A 437 5.87 -12.02 -16.28
C ILE A 437 4.85 -10.96 -16.72
N ASN A 438 3.90 -11.32 -17.60
CA ASN A 438 2.87 -10.40 -18.08
C ASN A 438 1.70 -10.22 -17.10
N GLN A 439 1.70 -10.92 -15.97
CA GLN A 439 0.63 -10.86 -14.96
C GLN A 439 1.11 -10.26 -13.64
N GLY A 440 2.41 -9.99 -13.51
CA GLY A 440 3.02 -9.47 -12.31
C GLY A 440 4.26 -10.25 -11.86
N PHE A 441 4.71 -9.96 -10.65
CA PHE A 441 5.95 -10.49 -10.09
C PHE A 441 5.88 -10.62 -8.57
N ALA A 442 6.84 -11.35 -7.99
CA ALA A 442 6.97 -11.50 -6.55
C ALA A 442 8.14 -10.67 -6.02
N ILE A 443 7.97 -10.08 -4.84
CA ILE A 443 8.99 -9.41 -4.05
C ILE A 443 9.27 -10.28 -2.82
N ASP A 444 10.43 -10.91 -2.81
CA ASP A 444 10.85 -11.76 -1.70
C ASP A 444 11.64 -10.94 -0.67
N GLY A 445 11.37 -11.17 0.61
CA GLY A 445 12.24 -10.75 1.70
C GLY A 445 13.67 -11.29 1.55
N ILE A 446 14.58 -10.88 2.43
CA ILE A 446 16.02 -11.14 2.23
C ILE A 446 16.31 -12.64 2.29
N THR A 447 16.72 -13.21 1.16
CA THR A 447 17.20 -14.60 1.12
C THR A 447 18.73 -14.61 1.21
N GLY A 448 19.31 -14.94 2.36
CA GLY A 448 20.77 -15.09 2.46
C GLY A 448 21.42 -14.70 3.78
N SER A 449 20.65 -14.26 4.78
CA SER A 449 21.16 -14.18 6.15
C SER A 449 21.76 -15.55 6.52
N GLN A 450 23.02 -15.54 6.99
CA GLN A 450 23.67 -16.74 7.52
C GLN A 450 22.94 -17.28 8.76
N ASP A 451 22.00 -16.51 9.30
CA ASP A 451 21.08 -16.92 10.33
C ASP A 451 19.68 -17.16 9.73
N LEU A 452 19.46 -18.39 9.25
CA LEU A 452 18.19 -18.89 8.71
C LEU A 452 17.08 -19.03 9.78
N THR A 453 17.26 -18.45 10.97
CA THR A 453 16.30 -18.54 12.09
C THR A 453 15.57 -17.22 12.38
N ILE A 454 15.91 -16.14 11.68
CA ILE A 454 15.30 -14.82 11.86
C ILE A 454 14.20 -14.65 10.80
N ALA A 455 12.99 -14.35 11.27
CA ALA A 455 11.86 -13.95 10.45
C ALA A 455 12.02 -12.47 10.07
N ASP A 456 11.90 -12.11 8.80
CA ASP A 456 11.90 -10.69 8.38
C ASP A 456 10.49 -10.10 8.48
N ARG A 457 9.46 -10.94 8.30
CA ARG A 457 8.07 -10.57 8.09
C ARG A 457 7.90 -9.52 6.99
N SER A 458 8.60 -9.69 5.86
CA SER A 458 8.44 -8.80 4.70
C SER A 458 7.00 -8.88 4.18
N GLY A 459 6.40 -7.72 3.92
CA GLY A 459 4.99 -7.61 3.56
C GLY A 459 4.04 -7.67 4.74
N GLU A 460 4.52 -7.38 5.97
CA GLU A 460 3.61 -7.11 7.10
C GLU A 460 2.65 -5.97 6.75
N SER A 461 3.18 -4.95 6.09
CA SER A 461 2.43 -3.83 5.54
C SER A 461 2.96 -3.51 4.14
N VAL A 462 2.08 -3.07 3.25
CA VAL A 462 2.41 -2.62 1.89
C VAL A 462 1.58 -1.39 1.54
N SER A 463 2.13 -0.50 0.70
CA SER A 463 1.44 0.70 0.21
C SER A 463 1.91 1.08 -1.18
N ASN A 464 0.99 1.56 -2.02
CA ASN A 464 1.37 2.41 -3.16
C ASN A 464 2.00 3.70 -2.60
N LEU A 465 3.13 4.12 -3.15
CA LEU A 465 3.79 5.37 -2.78
C LEU A 465 3.43 6.52 -3.70
N GLY A 466 2.90 6.25 -4.90
CA GLY A 466 2.96 7.22 -5.99
C GLY A 466 4.36 7.31 -6.58
N ASP A 467 4.62 8.35 -7.38
CA ASP A 467 5.93 8.62 -7.95
C ASP A 467 6.84 9.36 -6.95
N VAL A 468 7.69 8.63 -6.24
CA VAL A 468 8.62 9.22 -5.26
C VAL A 468 9.95 9.63 -5.89
N ASN A 469 10.22 9.18 -7.11
CA ASN A 469 11.51 9.35 -7.78
C ASN A 469 11.45 10.31 -8.99
N GLY A 470 10.25 10.74 -9.38
CA GLY A 470 9.99 11.68 -10.46
C GLY A 470 10.04 11.08 -11.87
N ASP A 471 9.98 9.75 -12.03
CA ASP A 471 10.02 9.08 -13.35
C ASP A 471 8.65 8.93 -14.01
N GLY A 472 7.58 9.28 -13.29
CA GLY A 472 6.19 9.23 -13.73
C GLY A 472 5.51 7.88 -13.57
N LEU A 473 6.13 6.93 -12.86
CA LEU A 473 5.55 5.63 -12.51
C LEU A 473 5.23 5.57 -11.03
N ASP A 474 4.22 4.78 -10.69
CA ASP A 474 3.94 4.49 -9.29
C ASP A 474 5.02 3.57 -8.69
N ASP A 475 5.43 3.89 -7.46
CA ASP A 475 6.41 3.14 -6.70
C ASP A 475 5.72 2.38 -5.54
N LEU A 476 6.36 1.32 -5.05
CA LEU A 476 5.80 0.47 -4.01
C LEU A 476 6.65 0.46 -2.74
N LEU A 477 6.00 0.48 -1.57
CA LEU A 477 6.62 0.27 -0.27
C LEU A 477 6.23 -1.07 0.36
N VAL A 478 7.22 -1.79 0.87
CA VAL A 478 7.04 -3.08 1.57
C VAL A 478 7.70 -3.01 2.95
N GLY A 479 6.91 -3.08 4.02
CA GLY A 479 7.38 -3.12 5.40
C GLY A 479 7.90 -4.50 5.82
N ALA A 480 8.99 -4.54 6.59
CA ALA A 480 9.62 -5.76 7.11
C ALA A 480 10.10 -5.53 8.56
N PRO A 481 9.17 -5.51 9.53
CA PRO A 481 9.44 -5.06 10.89
C PRO A 481 10.39 -5.94 11.70
N GLN A 482 10.66 -7.16 11.25
CA GLN A 482 11.60 -8.07 11.91
C GLN A 482 12.89 -8.26 11.11
N ALA A 483 13.06 -7.51 10.02
CA ALA A 483 14.29 -7.54 9.22
C ALA A 483 15.50 -6.99 9.98
N ASN A 484 16.68 -7.53 9.65
CA ASN A 484 17.89 -7.42 10.45
C ASN A 484 19.19 -7.35 9.62
N ASN A 485 19.22 -6.62 8.50
CA ASN A 485 20.33 -6.67 7.54
C ASN A 485 21.53 -5.80 7.97
N PHE A 486 22.26 -6.23 9.01
CA PHE A 486 23.47 -5.57 9.47
C PHE A 486 24.75 -6.19 8.86
N PRO A 487 25.73 -5.37 8.44
CA PRO A 487 27.03 -5.87 8.02
C PRO A 487 27.67 -6.75 9.09
N VAL A 488 28.24 -7.89 8.67
CA VAL A 488 28.89 -8.88 9.54
C VAL A 488 29.87 -8.22 10.51
N GLY A 489 29.60 -8.30 11.81
CA GLY A 489 30.49 -7.84 12.87
C GLY A 489 29.94 -6.74 13.79
N GLN A 490 28.78 -6.15 13.48
CA GLN A 490 27.98 -5.41 14.46
C GLN A 490 27.22 -6.46 15.29
N SER A 491 27.56 -6.60 16.58
CA SER A 491 26.89 -7.50 17.52
C SER A 491 25.39 -7.18 17.65
N ASP A 492 24.59 -8.15 18.14
CA ASP A 492 23.25 -8.19 18.82
C ASP A 492 22.52 -6.89 19.28
N ALA A 493 22.98 -5.72 18.91
CA ALA A 493 22.67 -4.42 19.47
C ALA A 493 21.62 -3.68 18.65
N ILE A 494 20.99 -4.32 17.66
CA ILE A 494 19.94 -3.77 16.79
C ILE A 494 19.05 -4.90 16.22
N ARG A 495 18.84 -5.99 16.99
CA ARG A 495 17.90 -7.06 16.58
C ARG A 495 16.49 -6.48 16.48
N ASP A 496 15.74 -6.84 15.45
CA ASP A 496 14.35 -6.47 15.17
C ASP A 496 14.12 -4.95 15.09
N ALA A 497 15.12 -4.23 14.57
CA ALA A 497 14.99 -2.80 14.32
C ALA A 497 13.96 -2.46 13.24
N GLY A 498 13.72 -3.43 12.37
CA GLY A 498 12.84 -3.31 11.22
C GLY A 498 13.47 -2.58 10.05
N GLU A 499 13.00 -2.92 8.87
CA GLU A 499 13.36 -2.32 7.60
C GLU A 499 12.09 -2.10 6.77
N ALA A 500 12.17 -1.22 5.78
CA ALA A 500 11.16 -1.12 4.72
C ALA A 500 11.87 -1.02 3.37
N TYR A 501 11.26 -1.58 2.33
CA TYR A 501 11.84 -1.64 0.99
C TYR A 501 11.00 -0.82 0.03
N VAL A 502 11.60 0.19 -0.58
CA VAL A 502 11.01 0.90 -1.70
C VAL A 502 11.41 0.16 -2.98
N VAL A 503 10.44 -0.18 -3.81
CA VAL A 503 10.63 -0.81 -5.12
C VAL A 503 10.06 0.12 -6.16
N PHE A 504 10.92 0.64 -7.03
CA PHE A 504 10.45 1.57 -8.04
C PHE A 504 9.65 0.89 -9.14
N GLY A 505 8.63 1.60 -9.63
CA GLY A 505 7.86 1.26 -10.81
C GLY A 505 8.77 1.02 -12.00
N ARG A 506 8.33 0.20 -12.96
CA ARG A 506 9.15 -0.14 -14.12
C ARG A 506 8.28 -0.26 -15.35
N ILE A 507 8.59 0.55 -16.36
CA ILE A 507 8.29 0.17 -17.73
C ILE A 507 9.11 -1.10 -17.97
N GLU A 508 8.45 -2.24 -18.20
CA GLU A 508 9.13 -3.44 -18.67
C GLU A 508 9.78 -3.12 -20.03
N ASN A 509 11.00 -2.61 -19.99
CA ASN A 509 11.78 -2.35 -21.17
C ASN A 509 12.19 -3.69 -21.72
N LEU A 510 11.38 -4.21 -22.64
CA LEU A 510 11.70 -5.32 -23.52
C LEU A 510 13.08 -5.04 -24.16
N GLY A 511 14.13 -5.59 -23.56
CA GLY A 511 15.50 -5.39 -24.01
C GLY A 511 16.54 -5.12 -22.93
N ASP A 512 16.19 -4.72 -21.71
CA ASP A 512 17.14 -4.62 -20.58
C ASP A 512 17.26 -5.99 -19.89
N VAL A 513 18.31 -6.73 -20.23
CA VAL A 513 18.51 -8.14 -19.87
C VAL A 513 19.19 -8.29 -18.51
N ASP A 514 19.91 -7.27 -18.04
CA ASP A 514 20.54 -7.25 -16.72
C ASP A 514 19.85 -6.32 -15.70
N ASN A 515 18.77 -5.64 -16.13
CA ASN A 515 17.81 -4.94 -15.30
C ASN A 515 18.48 -3.83 -14.48
N ASP A 516 19.41 -3.12 -15.12
CA ASP A 516 20.19 -2.03 -14.55
C ASP A 516 19.71 -0.63 -14.98
N GLY A 517 18.66 -0.57 -15.82
CA GLY A 517 18.03 0.64 -16.32
C GLY A 517 18.81 1.31 -17.46
N ALA A 518 19.89 0.70 -17.96
CA ALA A 518 20.68 1.22 -19.06
C ALA A 518 20.74 0.24 -20.22
N TYR A 519 20.43 0.69 -21.45
CA TYR A 519 20.70 -0.12 -22.64
C TYR A 519 22.22 -0.24 -22.89
N THR A 520 22.81 -1.33 -22.45
CA THR A 520 24.23 -1.66 -22.59
C THR A 520 24.50 -2.60 -23.77
N ASN A 521 25.79 -2.94 -23.97
CA ASN A 521 26.19 -3.96 -24.95
C ASN A 521 25.71 -5.37 -24.56
N ALA A 522 25.38 -5.62 -23.27
CA ALA A 522 24.85 -6.91 -22.81
C ALA A 522 23.40 -7.11 -23.28
N ASP A 523 22.63 -6.03 -23.30
CA ASP A 523 21.24 -5.96 -23.72
C ASP A 523 21.09 -6.17 -25.23
N ALA A 524 21.91 -5.45 -25.99
CA ALA A 524 22.06 -5.67 -27.43
C ALA A 524 22.49 -7.11 -27.75
N TYR A 525 23.33 -7.72 -26.91
CA TYR A 525 23.74 -9.12 -27.07
C TYR A 525 22.60 -10.10 -26.78
N GLY A 526 21.79 -9.86 -25.75
CA GLY A 526 20.61 -10.68 -25.43
C GLY A 526 19.53 -10.61 -26.51
N ILE A 527 19.20 -9.40 -26.98
CA ILE A 527 18.27 -9.17 -28.10
C ILE A 527 18.76 -9.88 -29.38
N SER A 528 20.06 -9.80 -29.69
CA SER A 528 20.63 -10.46 -30.87
C SER A 528 20.54 -11.99 -30.83
N ARG A 529 20.62 -12.59 -29.63
CA ARG A 529 20.51 -14.04 -29.44
C ARG A 529 19.07 -14.53 -29.54
N ALA A 530 18.11 -13.73 -29.05
CA ALA A 530 16.68 -13.98 -29.21
C ALA A 530 16.29 -13.92 -30.70
N ALA A 531 16.72 -12.87 -31.42
CA ALA A 531 16.50 -12.72 -32.85
C ALA A 531 17.14 -13.84 -33.70
N ALA A 532 18.24 -14.43 -33.24
CA ALA A 532 18.90 -15.57 -33.89
C ALA A 532 18.24 -16.93 -33.60
N GLY A 533 17.13 -16.98 -32.84
CA GLY A 533 16.44 -18.21 -32.46
C GLY A 533 17.27 -19.13 -31.55
N LEU A 534 18.27 -18.56 -30.85
CA LEU A 534 19.13 -19.27 -29.89
C LEU A 534 18.56 -19.26 -28.47
N ILE A 535 17.42 -18.59 -28.28
CA ILE A 535 16.57 -18.55 -27.09
C ILE A 535 15.12 -18.51 -27.59
N THR A 536 14.21 -19.23 -26.91
CA THR A 536 12.84 -19.51 -27.40
C THR A 536 11.75 -18.70 -26.70
N GLU A 537 12.10 -17.84 -25.76
CA GLU A 537 11.17 -17.02 -24.99
C GLU A 537 11.45 -15.55 -25.31
N PHE A 538 10.71 -15.02 -26.27
CA PHE A 538 10.65 -13.58 -26.55
C PHE A 538 9.28 -13.30 -27.18
N GLN A 539 8.53 -12.34 -26.63
CA GLN A 539 7.35 -11.78 -27.29
C GLN A 539 7.62 -10.30 -27.57
N ALA A 540 7.27 -9.87 -28.77
CA ALA A 540 7.29 -8.48 -29.19
C ALA A 540 5.89 -7.89 -29.01
N TYR A 541 5.81 -6.63 -28.57
CA TYR A 541 4.55 -5.90 -28.43
C TYR A 541 3.91 -5.59 -29.80
N GLU A 542 2.57 -5.58 -29.85
CA GLU A 542 1.84 -4.95 -30.96
C GLU A 542 2.08 -3.43 -30.94
N GLY A 543 2.55 -2.88 -32.05
CA GLY A 543 2.76 -1.43 -32.22
C GLY A 543 4.22 -1.02 -32.46
N ILE A 544 5.19 -1.87 -32.15
CA ILE A 544 6.58 -1.74 -32.63
C ILE A 544 6.79 -2.78 -33.73
N ASP A 545 7.02 -2.32 -34.96
CA ASP A 545 7.41 -3.22 -36.05
C ASP A 545 8.79 -3.82 -35.71
N PRO A 546 8.91 -5.13 -35.43
CA PRO A 546 10.18 -5.77 -35.10
C PRO A 546 11.23 -5.65 -36.22
N LEU A 547 10.78 -5.19 -37.40
CA LEU A 547 11.60 -4.89 -38.57
C LEU A 547 12.55 -3.70 -38.38
N LEU A 548 12.27 -2.75 -37.49
CA LEU A 548 13.04 -1.49 -37.45
C LEU A 548 14.39 -1.61 -36.72
N VAL A 549 14.57 -2.60 -35.86
CA VAL A 549 15.82 -2.80 -35.08
C VAL A 549 16.76 -3.84 -35.73
N ALA A 550 16.26 -4.68 -36.64
CA ALA A 550 17.01 -5.81 -37.20
C ALA A 550 17.44 -5.68 -38.67
N ASP A 551 16.89 -4.71 -39.44
CA ASP A 551 17.25 -4.46 -40.84
C ASP A 551 18.03 -3.15 -41.01
N VAL A 552 19.27 -3.15 -40.48
CA VAL A 552 20.14 -1.97 -40.43
C VAL A 552 20.57 -1.50 -41.83
N ASN A 553 20.42 -2.35 -42.85
CA ASN A 553 20.79 -2.04 -44.24
C ASN A 553 19.57 -1.70 -45.13
N SER A 554 18.35 -1.85 -44.60
CA SER A 554 17.07 -1.53 -45.24
C SER A 554 16.77 -2.33 -46.52
N ASP A 555 17.24 -3.59 -46.61
CA ASP A 555 17.01 -4.47 -47.76
C ASP A 555 15.76 -5.35 -47.64
N GLY A 556 15.06 -5.27 -46.51
CA GLY A 556 13.84 -6.00 -46.21
C GLY A 556 14.07 -7.46 -45.80
N VAL A 557 15.31 -7.89 -45.54
CA VAL A 557 15.66 -9.27 -45.19
C VAL A 557 16.68 -9.31 -44.04
N ILE A 558 16.24 -9.75 -42.86
CA ILE A 558 17.14 -9.99 -41.73
C ILE A 558 18.13 -11.11 -42.10
N SER A 559 19.41 -10.77 -42.23
CA SER A 559 20.46 -11.65 -42.72
C SER A 559 21.63 -11.77 -41.73
N ALA A 560 22.50 -12.77 -41.93
CA ALA A 560 23.75 -12.88 -41.19
C ALA A 560 24.70 -11.68 -41.41
N LEU A 561 24.43 -10.87 -42.43
CA LEU A 561 25.15 -9.63 -42.70
C LEU A 561 24.72 -8.52 -41.72
N ASP A 562 23.43 -8.43 -41.40
CA ASP A 562 22.89 -7.46 -40.45
C ASP A 562 23.39 -7.72 -39.03
N SER A 563 23.43 -9.00 -38.63
CA SER A 563 24.06 -9.42 -37.38
C SER A 563 25.55 -9.09 -37.32
N ALA A 564 26.27 -9.19 -38.46
CA ALA A 564 27.69 -8.86 -38.52
C ALA A 564 27.96 -7.34 -38.47
N ILE A 565 27.05 -6.52 -39.00
CA ILE A 565 27.11 -5.05 -38.95
C ILE A 565 26.93 -4.57 -37.51
N VAL A 566 25.91 -5.08 -36.81
CA VAL A 566 25.68 -4.79 -35.38
C VAL A 566 26.87 -5.22 -34.52
N TYR A 567 27.41 -6.41 -34.77
CA TYR A 567 28.59 -6.93 -34.06
C TYR A 567 29.87 -6.11 -34.31
N SER A 568 30.02 -5.51 -35.51
CA SER A 568 31.18 -4.66 -35.82
C SER A 568 31.07 -3.28 -35.18
N ALA A 569 29.87 -2.70 -35.16
CA ALA A 569 29.60 -1.40 -34.54
C ALA A 569 29.82 -1.43 -33.02
N ALA A 570 29.44 -2.53 -32.35
CA ALA A 570 29.65 -2.72 -30.92
C ALA A 570 31.14 -2.85 -30.52
N ASN A 571 32.03 -3.21 -31.45
CA ASN A 571 33.45 -3.46 -31.15
C ASN A 571 34.41 -2.31 -31.51
N ASP A 572 33.99 -1.33 -32.32
CA ASP A 572 34.88 -0.25 -32.81
C ASP A 572 34.78 1.07 -32.00
N GLY A 573 34.02 1.09 -30.90
CA GLY A 573 34.19 2.07 -29.81
C GLY A 573 34.09 3.56 -30.18
N THR A 574 33.49 3.92 -31.32
CA THR A 574 33.30 5.32 -31.71
C THR A 574 31.82 5.62 -31.89
N SER A 575 31.27 6.35 -30.92
CA SER A 575 29.98 7.02 -30.98
C SER A 575 29.96 7.96 -32.18
N ASN A 576 29.12 7.69 -33.20
CA ASN A 576 28.44 8.69 -34.04
C ASN A 576 27.67 7.98 -35.17
N PHE A 577 26.33 7.99 -35.09
CA PHE A 577 25.50 7.89 -36.29
C PHE A 577 25.62 9.21 -37.06
N ILE A 578 26.33 9.21 -38.20
CA ILE A 578 26.12 10.22 -39.25
C ILE A 578 25.27 9.55 -40.32
N LEU A 579 23.99 9.92 -40.38
CA LEU A 579 23.13 9.61 -41.51
C LEU A 579 23.70 10.26 -42.79
N PRO A 580 23.84 9.54 -43.92
CA PRO A 580 24.06 10.20 -45.19
C PRO A 580 22.77 10.90 -45.63
N ASP A 581 22.87 12.21 -45.88
CA ASP A 581 21.85 13.08 -46.49
C ASP A 581 21.29 12.44 -47.77
N ILE A 582 19.98 12.14 -47.76
CA ILE A 582 19.24 11.65 -48.91
C ILE A 582 18.37 12.79 -49.44
N ASN A 583 18.92 13.58 -50.35
CA ASN A 583 18.13 14.38 -51.29
C ASN A 583 18.48 13.98 -52.72
N GLY A 584 17.64 13.11 -53.27
CA GLY A 584 17.23 13.15 -54.67
C GLY A 584 15.79 13.64 -54.72
#